data_AF-A0A1F3YD74-F1
#
_entry.id   AF-A0A1F3YD74-F1
#
_cell.length_a   1.000
_cell.length_b   1.000
_cell.length_c   1.000
_cell.angle_alpha   90.00
_cell.angle_beta   90.00
_cell.angle_gamma   90.00
#
_symmetry.space_group_name_H-M   'P 1'
#
loop_
_entity.id
_entity.type
_entity.pdbx_description
1 polymer ?
#
loop_
_entity_poly.entity_id
_entity_poly.type
_entity_poly.pdbx_seq_one_letter_code
_entity_poly.pdbx_strand_id
1 'polypeptide(L)'
;MVNPKRVRPVDDYGPLNGTGRRVANLFAVSFIAGIWGAITISLIMLIGRLAGLQDFSLELLLGTLVTGRLDAGSWIVGFIWHIMNGGVFGLFYAALFRWIGKAGALAGAQVAVIHWLVGGFLVGLTSAMNPFIPALMRPVGFFGAGYGNAAIFVLFAAHIAYGVVVGVIDRASREPAIPISEDQGPRDRLAA
;
A
#
# COMPACT_ATOMS: atom_id res chain seq x y z
N MET A 1 25.64 39.51 15.03
CA MET A 1 26.08 38.30 14.32
C MET A 1 25.02 37.23 14.52
N VAL A 2 24.28 36.88 13.47
CA VAL A 2 23.17 35.92 13.53
C VAL A 2 23.74 34.51 13.65
N ASN A 3 23.37 33.80 14.71
CA ASN A 3 23.72 32.38 14.91
C ASN A 3 23.00 31.56 13.82
N PRO A 4 23.74 30.94 12.86
CA PRO A 4 23.10 30.13 11.85
C PRO A 4 22.44 28.95 12.55
N LYS A 5 21.11 28.95 12.56
CA LYS A 5 20.26 27.88 13.04
C LYS A 5 20.88 26.56 12.60
N ARG A 6 21.20 25.70 13.57
CA ARG A 6 21.40 24.27 13.33
C ARG A 6 20.10 23.75 12.74
N VAL A 7 20.00 23.78 11.42
CA VAL A 7 19.07 22.93 10.69
C VAL A 7 19.59 21.53 11.01
N ARG A 8 18.90 20.84 11.92
CA ARG A 8 19.23 19.45 12.19
C ARG A 8 19.10 18.71 10.87
N PRO A 9 20.09 17.89 10.47
CA PRO A 9 19.96 17.02 9.32
C PRO A 9 18.64 16.24 9.42
N VAL A 10 17.94 16.03 8.30
CA VAL A 10 16.68 15.25 8.24
C VAL A 10 16.88 13.79 8.73
N ASP A 11 18.13 13.42 8.94
CA ASP A 11 18.74 12.17 9.36
C ASP A 11 19.12 12.13 10.86
N ASP A 12 18.91 13.20 11.64
CA ASP A 12 19.19 13.22 13.09
C ASP A 12 18.07 12.54 13.91
N TYR A 13 18.11 11.21 13.94
CA TYR A 13 17.29 10.37 14.82
C TYR A 13 17.85 10.38 16.26
N GLY A 14 17.49 11.39 17.05
CA GLY A 14 17.88 11.51 18.47
C GLY A 14 17.43 10.34 19.38
N PRO A 15 18.00 10.24 20.60
CA PRO A 15 17.98 9.00 21.40
C PRO A 15 16.62 8.59 21.99
N LEU A 16 16.55 7.30 22.29
CA LEU A 16 15.42 6.39 22.18
C LEU A 16 14.60 6.19 23.47
N ASN A 17 14.12 7.27 24.11
CA ASN A 17 13.23 7.13 25.29
C ASN A 17 11.72 7.11 24.93
N GLY A 18 11.36 7.31 23.65
CA GLY A 18 9.97 7.28 23.14
C GLY A 18 9.74 6.36 21.93
N THR A 19 10.69 5.47 21.65
CA THR A 19 10.84 4.73 20.37
C THR A 19 9.74 3.71 20.11
N GLY A 20 9.32 2.95 21.13
CA GLY A 20 8.33 1.89 20.95
C GLY A 20 7.00 2.42 20.44
N ARG A 21 6.51 3.52 21.02
CA ARG A 21 5.23 4.13 20.64
C ARG A 21 5.30 4.79 19.26
N ARG A 22 6.41 5.45 18.92
CA ARG A 22 6.62 6.00 17.58
C ARG A 22 6.69 4.92 16.51
N VAL A 23 7.43 3.84 16.76
CA VAL A 23 7.54 2.72 15.83
C VAL A 23 6.19 2.00 15.65
N ALA A 24 5.46 1.75 16.74
CA ALA A 24 4.12 1.18 16.67
C ALA A 24 3.15 2.06 15.86
N ASN A 25 3.20 3.38 16.06
CA ASN A 25 2.39 4.32 15.29
C ASN A 25 2.72 4.30 13.80
N LEU A 26 4.00 4.18 13.42
CA LEU A 26 4.40 4.07 12.02
C LEU A 26 3.83 2.80 11.38
N PHE A 27 3.97 1.63 12.02
CA PHE A 27 3.40 0.39 11.49
C PHE A 27 1.86 0.43 11.39
N ALA A 28 1.18 1.05 12.35
CA ALA A 28 -0.26 1.25 12.27
C ALA A 28 -0.66 2.13 11.08
N VAL A 29 0.08 3.22 10.85
CA VAL A 29 -0.12 4.08 9.67
C VAL A 29 0.15 3.33 8.38
N SER A 30 1.23 2.54 8.30
CA SER A 30 1.54 1.78 7.09
C SER A 30 0.52 0.66 6.82
N PHE A 31 -0.05 0.05 7.86
CA PHE A 31 -1.17 -0.91 7.72
C PHE A 31 -2.41 -0.22 7.13
N ILE A 32 -2.79 0.94 7.66
CA ILE A 32 -3.90 1.74 7.13
C ILE A 32 -3.61 2.20 5.70
N ALA A 33 -2.37 2.60 5.41
CA ALA A 33 -1.93 2.97 4.06
C ALA A 33 -2.05 1.78 3.10
N GLY A 34 -1.72 0.57 3.55
CA GLY A 34 -1.89 -0.66 2.79
C GLY A 34 -3.37 -0.99 2.50
N ILE A 35 -4.27 -0.77 3.47
CA ILE A 35 -5.72 -0.86 3.24
C ILE A 35 -6.16 0.11 2.13
N TRP A 36 -5.75 1.37 2.22
CA TRP A 36 -6.06 2.36 1.18
C TRP A 36 -5.48 1.99 -0.17
N GLY A 37 -4.26 1.48 -0.21
CA GLY A 37 -3.65 0.96 -1.43
C GLY A 37 -4.44 -0.19 -2.03
N ALA A 38 -4.92 -1.14 -1.22
CA ALA A 38 -5.72 -2.27 -1.71
C ALA A 38 -7.09 -1.82 -2.22
N ILE A 39 -7.72 -0.84 -1.57
CA ILE A 39 -8.92 -0.17 -2.10
C ILE A 39 -8.62 0.45 -3.46
N THR A 40 -7.49 1.14 -3.61
CA THR A 40 -7.04 1.70 -4.90
C THR A 40 -6.88 0.60 -5.97
N ILE A 41 -6.30 -0.54 -5.63
CA ILE A 41 -6.23 -1.69 -6.56
C ILE A 41 -7.63 -2.14 -6.98
N SER A 42 -8.53 -2.39 -6.02
CA SER A 42 -9.90 -2.84 -6.32
C SER A 42 -10.63 -1.85 -7.22
N LEU A 43 -10.46 -0.54 -7.00
CA LEU A 43 -11.05 0.51 -7.81
C LEU A 43 -10.47 0.54 -9.23
N ILE A 44 -9.16 0.47 -9.40
CA ILE A 44 -8.51 0.44 -10.73
C ILE A 44 -8.93 -0.81 -11.50
N MET A 45 -8.96 -1.96 -10.83
CA MET A 45 -9.43 -3.22 -11.40
C MET A 45 -10.91 -3.13 -11.82
N LEU A 46 -11.77 -2.54 -10.98
CA LEU A 46 -13.17 -2.31 -11.30
C LEU A 46 -13.33 -1.38 -12.51
N ILE A 47 -12.60 -0.27 -12.56
CA ILE A 47 -12.61 0.66 -13.71
C ILE A 47 -12.16 -0.07 -14.98
N GLY A 48 -11.11 -0.90 -14.90
CA GLY A 48 -10.65 -1.73 -16.02
C GLY A 48 -11.73 -2.69 -16.53
N ARG A 49 -12.51 -3.29 -15.62
CA ARG A 49 -13.68 -4.12 -15.99
C ARG A 49 -14.78 -3.31 -16.65
N LEU A 50 -15.16 -2.18 -16.07
CA LEU A 50 -16.20 -1.31 -16.62
C LEU A 50 -15.82 -0.71 -17.97
N ALA A 51 -14.52 -0.51 -18.23
CA ALA A 51 -13.98 -0.08 -19.50
C ALA A 51 -13.81 -1.22 -20.53
N GLY A 52 -14.15 -2.47 -20.18
CA GLY A 52 -14.02 -3.63 -21.06
C GLY A 52 -12.58 -4.07 -21.34
N LEU A 53 -11.61 -3.65 -20.51
CA LEU A 53 -10.21 -4.03 -20.69
C LEU A 53 -9.94 -5.48 -20.25
N GLN A 54 -10.64 -5.95 -19.23
CA GLN A 54 -10.49 -7.29 -18.64
C GLN A 54 -11.74 -7.64 -17.83
N ASP A 55 -11.99 -8.92 -17.56
CA ASP A 55 -13.11 -9.38 -16.71
C ASP A 55 -12.65 -10.00 -15.36
N PHE A 56 -11.35 -9.89 -15.06
CA PHE A 56 -10.74 -10.40 -13.85
C PHE A 56 -11.19 -9.62 -12.60
N SER A 57 -11.81 -10.33 -11.67
CA SER A 57 -12.02 -9.86 -10.29
C SER A 57 -11.16 -10.65 -9.31
N LEU A 58 -10.17 -9.96 -8.75
CA LEU A 58 -9.33 -10.48 -7.67
C LEU A 58 -10.16 -10.80 -6.42
N GLU A 59 -11.19 -9.99 -6.17
CA GLU A 59 -12.10 -10.15 -5.04
C GLU A 59 -12.93 -11.42 -5.19
N LEU A 60 -13.47 -11.72 -6.37
CA LEU A 60 -14.15 -13.02 -6.58
C LEU A 60 -13.19 -14.19 -6.50
N LEU A 61 -11.95 -14.08 -7.01
CA LEU A 61 -10.95 -15.13 -6.86
C LEU A 61 -10.69 -15.47 -5.38
N LEU A 62 -10.46 -14.45 -4.55
CA LEU A 62 -10.23 -14.63 -3.11
C LEU A 62 -11.48 -15.08 -2.37
N GLY A 63 -12.64 -14.54 -2.75
CA GLY A 63 -13.92 -14.88 -2.17
C GLY A 63 -14.30 -16.33 -2.38
N THR A 64 -14.17 -16.82 -3.62
CA THR A 64 -14.50 -18.20 -3.98
C THR A 64 -13.68 -19.24 -3.24
N LEU A 65 -12.42 -18.94 -2.88
CA LEU A 65 -11.62 -19.82 -2.02
C LEU A 65 -12.24 -20.04 -0.65
N VAL A 66 -12.91 -19.04 -0.10
CA VAL A 66 -13.53 -19.11 1.23
C VAL A 66 -14.95 -19.65 1.14
N THR A 67 -15.72 -19.16 0.18
CA THR A 67 -17.17 -19.38 0.13
C THR A 67 -17.57 -20.55 -0.76
N GLY A 68 -16.75 -20.93 -1.74
CA GLY A 68 -17.10 -21.91 -2.77
C GLY A 68 -18.25 -21.48 -3.68
N ARG A 69 -18.52 -20.17 -3.81
CA ARG A 69 -19.66 -19.63 -4.58
C ARG A 69 -19.22 -18.47 -5.46
N LEU A 70 -19.98 -18.22 -6.53
CA LEU A 70 -19.77 -17.08 -7.42
C LEU A 70 -20.95 -16.11 -7.33
N ASP A 71 -20.93 -15.23 -6.33
CA ASP A 71 -22.00 -14.28 -6.07
C ASP A 71 -21.48 -13.02 -5.35
N ALA A 72 -22.38 -12.06 -5.09
CA ALA A 72 -22.05 -10.82 -4.40
C ALA A 72 -21.50 -11.04 -2.98
N GLY A 73 -22.01 -12.04 -2.25
CA GLY A 73 -21.50 -12.38 -0.92
C GLY A 73 -20.02 -12.82 -0.96
N SER A 74 -19.67 -13.61 -1.97
CA SER A 74 -18.29 -14.05 -2.20
C SER A 74 -17.38 -12.88 -2.57
N TRP A 75 -17.87 -11.96 -3.41
CA TRP A 75 -17.13 -10.73 -3.71
C TRP A 75 -16.85 -9.90 -2.44
N ILE A 76 -17.82 -9.74 -1.54
CA ILE A 76 -17.65 -8.99 -0.28
C ILE A 76 -16.59 -9.67 0.61
N VAL A 77 -16.67 -10.99 0.79
CA VAL A 77 -15.68 -11.74 1.58
C VAL A 77 -14.28 -11.58 0.99
N GLY A 78 -14.15 -11.72 -0.33
CA GLY A 78 -12.86 -11.55 -0.99
C GLY A 78 -12.34 -10.13 -0.99
N PHE A 79 -13.23 -9.12 -1.05
CA PHE A 79 -12.85 -7.71 -0.91
C PHE A 79 -12.30 -7.42 0.50
N ILE A 80 -12.95 -7.93 1.55
CA ILE A 80 -12.47 -7.83 2.93
C ILE A 80 -11.10 -8.52 3.07
N TRP A 81 -10.96 -9.74 2.55
CA TRP A 81 -9.69 -10.45 2.56
C TRP A 81 -8.60 -9.66 1.81
N HIS A 82 -8.92 -9.11 0.65
CA HIS A 82 -8.00 -8.30 -0.14
C HIS A 82 -7.50 -7.07 0.63
N ILE A 83 -8.38 -6.29 1.25
CA ILE A 83 -7.94 -5.09 2.02
C ILE A 83 -7.13 -5.46 3.27
N MET A 84 -7.43 -6.59 3.92
CA MET A 84 -6.62 -7.09 5.05
C MET A 84 -5.22 -7.51 4.59
N ASN A 85 -5.12 -8.22 3.47
CA ASN A 85 -3.83 -8.53 2.85
C ASN A 85 -3.09 -7.25 2.46
N GLY A 86 -3.80 -6.26 1.92
CA GLY A 86 -3.28 -4.91 1.67
C GLY A 86 -2.64 -4.30 2.90
N GLY A 87 -3.32 -4.33 4.04
CA GLY A 87 -2.74 -3.85 5.30
C GLY A 87 -1.45 -4.60 5.68
N VAL A 88 -1.43 -5.93 5.55
CA VAL A 88 -0.23 -6.75 5.80
C VAL A 88 0.92 -6.38 4.84
N PHE A 89 0.65 -6.21 3.55
CA PHE A 89 1.65 -5.71 2.59
C PHE A 89 2.14 -4.31 2.94
N GLY A 90 1.28 -3.44 3.49
CA GLY A 90 1.67 -2.14 4.02
C GLY A 90 2.75 -2.23 5.10
N LEU A 91 2.69 -3.24 5.97
CA LEU A 91 3.74 -3.50 6.97
C LEU A 91 5.08 -3.91 6.34
N PHE A 92 5.04 -4.73 5.29
CA PHE A 92 6.25 -5.10 4.53
C PHE A 92 6.88 -3.87 3.85
N TYR A 93 6.06 -2.98 3.29
CA TYR A 93 6.53 -1.70 2.74
C TYR A 93 7.20 -0.84 3.81
N ALA A 94 6.62 -0.74 5.00
CA ALA A 94 7.20 0.00 6.12
C ALA A 94 8.60 -0.50 6.47
N ALA A 95 8.76 -1.83 6.57
CA ALA A 95 10.05 -2.46 6.82
C ALA A 95 11.07 -2.12 5.72
N LEU A 96 10.65 -2.18 4.46
CA LEU A 96 11.53 -1.92 3.32
C LEU A 96 11.93 -0.44 3.23
N PHE A 97 11.00 0.49 3.46
CA PHE A 97 11.31 1.93 3.52
C PHE A 97 12.26 2.28 4.67
N ARG A 98 12.19 1.57 5.79
CA ARG A 98 13.17 1.71 6.88
C ARG A 98 14.54 1.19 6.49
N TRP A 99 14.60 0.05 5.80
CA TRP A 99 15.85 -0.52 5.33
C TRP A 99 16.53 0.35 4.26
N ILE A 100 15.76 0.90 3.32
CA ILE A 100 16.24 1.81 2.26
C ILE A 100 16.50 3.23 2.79
N GLY A 101 15.90 3.60 3.93
CA GLY A 101 15.97 4.93 4.52
C GLY A 101 15.16 6.00 3.78
N LYS A 102 14.24 5.59 2.89
CA LYS A 102 13.44 6.50 2.06
C LYS A 102 12.00 6.01 1.92
N ALA A 103 11.05 6.94 1.97
CA ALA A 103 9.64 6.74 1.67
C ALA A 103 9.15 7.85 0.74
N GLY A 104 8.12 7.59 -0.06
CA GLY A 104 7.56 8.54 -1.02
C GLY A 104 7.05 7.84 -2.27
N ALA A 105 6.40 8.58 -3.17
CA ALA A 105 5.78 8.04 -4.38
C ALA A 105 6.73 7.17 -5.21
N LEU A 106 7.93 7.68 -5.53
CA LEU A 106 8.91 6.95 -6.35
C LEU A 106 9.42 5.68 -5.65
N ALA A 107 9.81 5.78 -4.38
CA ALA A 107 10.26 4.63 -3.60
C ALA A 107 9.15 3.56 -3.51
N GLY A 108 7.91 4.00 -3.27
CA GLY A 108 6.75 3.11 -3.23
C GLY A 108 6.45 2.43 -4.56
N ALA A 109 6.56 3.17 -5.68
CA ALA A 109 6.41 2.60 -7.02
C ALA A 109 7.49 1.54 -7.34
N GLN A 110 8.74 1.76 -6.92
CA GLN A 110 9.82 0.79 -7.09
C GLN A 110 9.55 -0.50 -6.30
N VAL A 111 9.14 -0.37 -5.03
CA VAL A 111 8.76 -1.53 -4.21
C VAL A 111 7.53 -2.23 -4.78
N ALA A 112 6.61 -1.49 -5.41
CA ALA A 112 5.44 -2.07 -6.08
C ALA A 112 5.76 -2.98 -7.26
N VAL A 113 6.91 -2.82 -7.92
CA VAL A 113 7.33 -3.79 -8.94
C VAL A 113 7.55 -5.16 -8.30
N ILE A 114 8.25 -5.21 -7.16
CA ILE A 114 8.48 -6.45 -6.41
C ILE A 114 7.15 -7.00 -5.87
N HIS A 115 6.30 -6.13 -5.33
CA HIS A 115 4.97 -6.52 -4.85
C HIS A 115 4.12 -7.11 -5.97
N TRP A 116 4.13 -6.51 -7.17
CA TRP A 116 3.43 -7.05 -8.33
C TRP A 116 3.99 -8.41 -8.78
N LEU A 117 5.31 -8.60 -8.76
CA LEU A 117 5.93 -9.88 -9.06
C LEU A 117 5.45 -10.98 -8.09
N VAL A 118 5.49 -10.69 -6.80
CA VAL A 118 5.02 -11.62 -5.76
C VAL A 118 3.51 -11.84 -5.88
N GLY A 119 2.72 -10.78 -5.99
CA GLY A 119 1.26 -10.82 -6.08
C GLY A 119 0.79 -11.57 -7.34
N GLY A 120 1.37 -11.27 -8.49
CA GLY A 120 1.07 -11.95 -9.74
C GLY A 120 1.46 -13.44 -9.72
N PHE A 121 2.55 -13.78 -9.04
CA PHE A 121 2.90 -15.18 -8.78
C PHE A 121 1.86 -15.87 -7.87
N LEU A 122 1.51 -15.24 -6.75
CA LEU A 122 0.52 -15.76 -5.80
C LEU A 122 -0.88 -15.89 -6.40
N VAL A 123 -1.28 -14.98 -7.29
CA VAL A 123 -2.54 -15.09 -8.06
C VAL A 123 -2.54 -16.34 -8.93
N GLY A 124 -1.44 -16.63 -9.63
CA GLY A 124 -1.30 -17.84 -10.42
C GLY A 124 -1.38 -19.11 -9.57
N LEU A 125 -0.66 -19.13 -8.45
CA LEU A 125 -0.69 -20.24 -7.50
C LEU A 125 -2.10 -20.45 -6.91
N THR A 126 -2.74 -19.36 -6.50
CA THR A 126 -4.11 -19.36 -6.00
C THR A 126 -5.08 -19.90 -7.04
N SER A 127 -4.94 -19.48 -8.30
CA SER A 127 -5.76 -20.00 -9.40
C SER A 127 -5.57 -21.48 -9.65
N ALA A 128 -4.36 -22.01 -9.48
CA ALA A 128 -4.07 -23.44 -9.67
C ALA A 128 -4.54 -24.30 -8.50
N MET A 129 -4.56 -23.75 -7.29
CA MET A 129 -4.98 -24.43 -6.07
C MET A 129 -6.48 -24.29 -5.77
N ASN A 130 -7.18 -23.35 -6.41
CA ASN A 130 -8.60 -23.12 -6.18
C ASN A 130 -9.43 -24.28 -6.76
N PRO A 131 -10.07 -25.12 -5.93
CA PRO A 131 -10.80 -26.31 -6.41
C PRO A 131 -12.06 -25.94 -7.21
N PHE A 132 -12.50 -24.69 -7.12
CA PHE A 132 -13.66 -24.19 -7.84
C PHE A 132 -13.30 -23.63 -9.23
N ILE A 133 -12.02 -23.67 -9.62
CA ILE A 133 -11.57 -23.37 -10.97
C ILE A 133 -11.30 -24.70 -11.71
N PRO A 134 -11.83 -24.90 -12.94
CA PRO A 134 -12.58 -23.94 -13.76
C PRO A 134 -14.10 -23.96 -13.55
N ALA A 135 -14.62 -24.72 -12.58
CA ALA A 135 -16.05 -25.00 -12.44
C ALA A 135 -16.92 -23.74 -12.28
N LEU A 136 -16.43 -22.73 -11.56
CA LEU A 136 -17.14 -21.47 -11.29
C LEU A 136 -16.58 -20.28 -12.06
N MET A 137 -15.29 -20.28 -12.40
CA MET A 137 -14.66 -19.18 -13.11
C MET A 137 -13.47 -19.64 -13.94
N ARG A 138 -13.14 -18.85 -14.96
CA ARG A 138 -11.98 -19.10 -15.83
C ARG A 138 -10.68 -19.14 -15.01
N PRO A 139 -9.73 -20.04 -15.33
CA PRO A 139 -8.39 -19.99 -14.74
C PRO A 139 -7.76 -18.60 -14.93
N VAL A 140 -7.37 -17.98 -13.83
CA VAL A 140 -6.80 -16.62 -13.82
C VAL A 140 -5.37 -16.64 -14.34
N GLY A 141 -4.61 -17.70 -14.05
CA GLY A 141 -3.20 -17.83 -14.42
C GLY A 141 -2.29 -16.81 -13.72
N PHE A 142 -0.99 -16.96 -13.94
CA PHE A 142 0.01 -16.03 -13.40
C PHE A 142 -0.22 -14.62 -13.92
N PHE A 143 -0.13 -13.62 -13.04
CA PHE A 143 -0.32 -12.20 -13.36
C PHE A 143 -1.69 -11.83 -13.95
N GLY A 144 -2.69 -12.71 -13.90
CA GLY A 144 -3.96 -12.52 -14.58
C GLY A 144 -3.91 -12.83 -16.09
N ALA A 145 -2.86 -13.49 -16.58
CA ALA A 145 -2.69 -13.82 -18.00
C ALA A 145 -3.85 -14.64 -18.59
N GLY A 146 -4.53 -15.42 -17.76
CA GLY A 146 -5.75 -16.12 -18.11
C GLY A 146 -6.90 -15.18 -18.52
N TYR A 147 -6.85 -13.88 -18.22
CA TYR A 147 -7.81 -12.87 -18.68
C TYR A 147 -7.24 -11.96 -19.78
N GLY A 148 -6.10 -12.34 -20.37
CA GLY A 148 -5.45 -11.63 -21.47
C GLY A 148 -4.45 -10.55 -21.02
N ASN A 149 -3.72 -10.00 -21.99
CA ASN A 149 -2.61 -9.06 -21.73
C ASN A 149 -3.07 -7.78 -21.02
N ALA A 150 -4.28 -7.30 -21.34
CA ALA A 150 -4.84 -6.12 -20.69
C ALA A 150 -5.01 -6.34 -19.17
N ALA A 151 -5.38 -7.55 -18.72
CA ALA A 151 -5.45 -7.87 -17.30
C ALA A 151 -4.08 -7.78 -16.62
N ILE A 152 -3.02 -8.25 -17.28
CA ILE A 152 -1.64 -8.15 -16.77
C ILE A 152 -1.24 -6.69 -16.56
N PHE A 153 -1.46 -5.84 -17.56
CA PHE A 153 -1.10 -4.42 -17.49
C PHE A 153 -1.95 -3.63 -16.49
N VAL A 154 -3.25 -3.91 -16.41
CA VAL A 154 -4.13 -3.29 -15.40
C VAL A 154 -3.70 -3.71 -14.00
N LEU A 155 -3.39 -4.99 -13.78
CA LEU A 155 -2.90 -5.48 -12.49
C LEU A 155 -1.55 -4.83 -12.12
N PHE A 156 -0.64 -4.69 -13.08
CA PHE A 156 0.63 -3.99 -12.88
C PHE A 156 0.42 -2.53 -12.49
N ALA A 157 -0.37 -1.78 -13.27
CA ALA A 157 -0.67 -0.37 -12.98
C ALA A 157 -1.34 -0.20 -11.61
N ALA A 158 -2.26 -1.10 -11.25
CA ALA A 158 -2.91 -1.12 -9.95
C ALA A 158 -1.91 -1.28 -8.80
N HIS A 159 -0.93 -2.19 -8.95
CA HIS A 159 0.11 -2.38 -7.93
C HIS A 159 1.06 -1.18 -7.83
N ILE A 160 1.41 -0.55 -8.96
CA ILE A 160 2.19 0.69 -8.93
C ILE A 160 1.43 1.78 -8.16
N ALA A 161 0.13 1.94 -8.40
CA ALA A 161 -0.72 2.87 -7.69
C ALA A 161 -0.77 2.55 -6.18
N TYR A 162 -0.91 1.28 -5.80
CA TYR A 162 -0.79 0.84 -4.40
C TYR A 162 0.51 1.32 -3.78
N GLY A 163 1.65 1.09 -4.47
CA GLY A 163 2.95 1.48 -3.95
C GLY A 163 3.09 2.98 -3.75
N VAL A 164 2.59 3.76 -4.71
CA VAL A 164 2.55 5.22 -4.61
C VAL A 164 1.74 5.67 -3.41
N VAL A 165 0.53 5.13 -3.22
CA VAL A 165 -0.35 5.46 -2.07
C VAL A 165 0.36 5.18 -0.75
N VAL A 166 0.91 3.97 -0.59
CA VAL A 166 1.62 3.59 0.63
C VAL A 166 2.85 4.47 0.85
N GLY A 167 3.65 4.72 -0.18
CA GLY A 167 4.84 5.55 -0.11
C GLY A 167 4.55 7.00 0.27
N VAL A 168 3.48 7.60 -0.26
CA VAL A 168 3.08 8.98 0.05
C VAL A 168 2.59 9.08 1.49
N ILE A 169 1.70 8.19 1.92
CA ILE A 169 1.15 8.22 3.30
C ILE A 169 2.26 7.97 4.32
N ASP A 170 3.11 6.97 4.07
CA ASP A 170 4.22 6.64 4.97
C ASP A 170 5.23 7.79 5.08
N ARG A 171 5.54 8.47 3.96
CA ARG A 171 6.38 9.68 3.98
C ARG A 171 5.73 10.80 4.80
N ALA A 172 4.46 11.10 4.55
CA ALA A 172 3.74 12.16 5.28
C ALA A 172 3.69 11.90 6.79
N SER A 173 3.68 10.62 7.21
CA SER A 173 3.71 10.24 8.63
C SER A 173 5.07 10.44 9.32
N ARG A 174 6.14 10.63 8.53
CA ARG A 174 7.52 10.81 9.03
C ARG A 174 7.95 12.27 9.06
N GLU A 175 7.30 13.14 8.30
CA GLU A 175 7.61 14.57 8.29
C GLU A 175 7.09 15.21 9.59
N PRO A 176 7.91 16.02 10.30
CA PRO A 176 7.44 16.71 11.49
C PRO A 176 6.30 17.66 11.09
N ALA A 177 5.16 17.56 11.78
CA ALA A 177 4.09 18.54 11.69
C ALA A 177 4.71 19.93 11.86
N ILE A 178 4.43 20.82 10.90
CA ILE A 178 4.88 22.21 10.76
C ILE A 178 5.72 22.68 11.96
N PRO A 179 6.98 23.12 11.77
CA PRO A 179 7.67 23.79 12.84
C PRO A 179 6.81 25.01 13.19
N ILE A 180 6.07 24.91 14.29
CA ILE A 180 5.63 26.07 15.04
C ILE A 180 6.91 26.87 15.17
N SER A 181 7.01 27.98 14.44
CA SER A 181 7.87 29.03 14.89
C SER A 181 7.48 29.19 16.35
N GLU A 182 8.39 28.86 17.26
CA GLU A 182 8.37 29.50 18.56
C GLU A 182 8.38 30.99 18.21
N ASP A 183 7.19 31.55 18.03
CA ASP A 183 6.98 32.97 18.09
C ASP A 183 7.60 33.35 19.41
N GLN A 184 8.67 34.13 19.29
CA GLN A 184 9.48 34.59 20.39
C GLN A 184 8.51 35.17 21.40
N GLY A 185 8.31 34.43 22.50
CA GLY A 185 7.40 34.87 23.54
C GLY A 185 7.75 36.29 23.97
N PRO A 186 6.82 37.05 24.55
CA PRO A 186 6.94 38.50 24.80
C PRO A 186 8.19 39.00 25.57
N ARG A 187 9.06 38.10 26.01
CA ARG A 187 10.31 38.37 26.74
C ARG A 187 11.30 39.24 25.97
N ASP A 188 11.25 39.27 24.65
CA ASP A 188 12.18 40.09 23.85
C ASP A 188 11.73 41.55 23.70
N ARG A 189 10.50 41.92 24.12
CA ARG A 189 9.98 43.30 24.08
C ARG A 189 10.31 44.15 25.31
N LEU A 190 10.95 43.58 26.33
CA LEU A 190 11.33 44.31 27.56
C LEU A 190 12.82 44.66 27.64
N ALA A 191 13.59 44.38 26.58
CA ALA A 191 15.03 44.63 26.53
C ALA A 191 15.43 45.73 25.51
N ALA A 192 14.47 46.52 25.02
CA ALA A 192 14.71 47.66 24.12
C ALA A 192 14.25 48.97 24.75
#